data_AF-K2ERN3-F1
#
_entry.id   AF-K2ERN3-F1
#
_cell.length_a   1.000
_cell.length_b   1.000
_cell.length_c   1.000
_cell.angle_alpha   90.00
_cell.angle_beta   90.00
_cell.angle_gamma   90.00
#
_symmetry.space_group_name_H-M   'P 1'
#
loop_
_entity.id
_entity.type
_entity.pdbx_description
1 polymer ?
#
loop_
_entity_poly.entity_id
_entity_poly.type
_entity_poly.pdbx_seq_one_letter_code
_entity_poly.pdbx_strand_id
1 'polypeptide(L)'
;VNQIKVPNVETTKELVTFIGKESGGEPFNFALLAQNNYDSAYRYFFAVASFPVEFTTQTTGQLFVVCEGEEVCQPEGNPKWEIALFDAAYDGKIEKVNEWEFYNYIRVFHFKPRKVGQ
;
A
#
# COMPACT_ATOMS: atom_id res chain seq x y z
N VAL A 1 14.01 -21.09 14.87
CA VAL A 1 13.04 -20.07 15.33
C VAL A 1 13.03 -18.99 14.26
N ASN A 2 12.04 -18.96 13.38
CA ASN A 2 11.90 -17.87 12.42
C ASN A 2 11.51 -16.62 13.22
N GLN A 3 12.43 -15.65 13.29
CA GLN A 3 12.10 -14.36 13.88
C GLN A 3 11.05 -13.70 13.00
N ILE A 4 9.88 -13.41 13.56
CA ILE A 4 8.88 -12.56 12.93
C ILE A 4 9.52 -11.18 12.78
N LYS A 5 9.87 -10.82 11.54
CA LYS A 5 10.44 -9.52 11.22
C LYS A 5 9.29 -8.53 11.02
N VAL A 6 8.97 -7.80 12.09
CA VAL A 6 8.05 -6.66 12.03
C VAL A 6 8.88 -5.41 11.72
N PRO A 7 8.43 -4.52 10.82
CA PRO A 7 9.13 -3.27 10.58
C PRO A 7 9.24 -2.46 11.86
N ASN A 8 10.42 -1.91 12.11
CA ASN A 8 10.59 -0.92 13.17
C ASN A 8 10.15 0.47 12.67
N VAL A 9 10.12 1.44 13.58
CA VAL A 9 9.69 2.81 13.28
C VAL A 9 10.47 3.46 12.13
N GLU A 10 11.78 3.23 12.04
CA GLU A 10 12.60 3.82 10.97
C GLU A 10 12.29 3.18 9.62
N THR A 11 12.07 1.87 9.59
CA THR A 11 11.58 1.19 8.38
C THR A 11 10.21 1.72 7.94
N THR A 12 9.27 1.94 8.86
CA THR A 12 7.97 2.53 8.52
C THR A 12 8.13 3.95 7.95
N LYS A 13 8.98 4.79 8.53
CA LYS A 13 9.26 6.14 8.02
C LYS A 13 9.87 6.11 6.62
N GLU A 14 10.78 5.17 6.38
CA GLU A 14 11.40 4.98 5.06
C GLU A 14 10.35 4.61 4.01
N LEU A 15 9.50 3.61 4.29
CA LEU A 15 8.44 3.18 3.39
C LEU A 15 7.43 4.29 3.12
N VAL A 16 7.04 5.05 4.14
CA VAL A 16 6.14 6.21 3.99
C VAL A 16 6.75 7.27 3.10
N THR A 17 8.02 7.61 3.33
CA THR A 17 8.74 8.60 2.52
C THR A 17 8.91 8.12 1.08
N PHE A 18 9.16 6.82 0.89
CA PHE A 18 9.26 6.19 -0.42
C PHE A 18 7.92 6.28 -1.16
N ILE A 19 6.83 5.78 -0.57
CA ILE A 19 5.48 5.81 -1.16
C ILE A 19 5.05 7.25 -1.47
N GLY A 20 5.28 8.19 -0.57
CA GLY A 20 4.92 9.59 -0.78
C GLY A 20 5.69 10.26 -1.93
N LYS A 21 6.89 9.78 -2.27
CA LYS A 21 7.62 10.22 -3.47
C LYS A 21 7.09 9.53 -4.73
N GLU A 22 6.88 8.22 -4.67
CA GLU A 22 6.37 7.42 -5.78
C GLU A 22 4.93 7.79 -6.18
N SER A 23 4.15 8.37 -5.26
CA SER A 23 2.81 8.90 -5.57
C SER A 23 2.83 10.10 -6.52
N GLY A 24 4.00 10.73 -6.72
CA GLY A 24 4.16 11.90 -7.59
C GLY A 24 3.45 13.14 -7.07
N GLY A 25 3.09 13.19 -5.78
CA GLY A 25 2.29 14.27 -5.20
C GLY A 25 0.79 14.17 -5.47
N GLU A 26 0.35 13.13 -6.18
CA GLU A 26 -1.06 12.87 -6.44
C GLU A 26 -1.70 12.07 -5.29
N PRO A 27 -3.00 12.25 -5.00
CA PRO A 27 -3.69 11.47 -3.99
C PRO A 27 -3.61 9.96 -4.21
N PHE A 28 -3.54 9.20 -3.13
CA PHE A 28 -3.45 7.73 -3.18
C PHE A 28 -4.18 7.05 -2.03
N ASN A 29 -4.77 5.88 -2.30
CA ASN A 29 -5.23 4.98 -1.25
C ASN A 29 -4.06 4.13 -0.74
N PHE A 30 -4.15 3.69 0.51
CA PHE A 30 -3.13 2.89 1.16
C PHE A 30 -3.73 1.65 1.84
N ALA A 31 -3.06 0.50 1.73
CA ALA A 31 -3.38 -0.69 2.47
C ALA A 31 -2.14 -1.34 3.10
N LEU A 32 -2.31 -1.96 4.26
CA LEU A 32 -1.29 -2.78 4.92
C LEU A 32 -1.75 -4.24 5.00
N LEU A 33 -0.97 -5.16 4.44
CA LEU A 33 -1.12 -6.60 4.62
C LEU A 33 0.00 -7.08 5.56
N ALA A 34 -0.33 -7.29 6.82
CA ALA A 34 0.61 -7.71 7.85
C ALA A 34 -0.05 -8.71 8.80
N GLN A 35 0.74 -9.62 9.38
CA GLN A 35 0.22 -10.63 10.31
C GLN A 35 -0.04 -10.07 11.72
N ASN A 36 0.84 -9.18 12.20
CA ASN A 36 0.86 -8.73 13.59
C ASN A 36 0.89 -7.19 13.74
N ASN A 37 0.72 -6.44 12.65
CA ASN A 37 0.87 -5.00 12.66
C ASN A 37 -0.41 -4.30 12.18
N TYR A 38 -0.56 -3.03 12.58
CA TYR A 38 -1.66 -2.17 12.18
C TYR A 38 -1.14 -0.99 11.36
N ASP A 39 -2.01 -0.41 10.55
CA ASP A 39 -1.68 0.72 9.68
C ASP A 39 -1.51 2.06 10.43
N SER A 40 -1.70 2.08 11.75
CA SER A 40 -1.66 3.30 12.58
C SER A 40 -0.32 4.05 12.49
N ALA A 41 0.80 3.33 12.46
CA ALA A 41 2.12 3.93 12.29
C ALA A 41 2.27 4.59 10.90
N TYR A 42 1.79 3.93 9.84
CA TYR A 42 1.78 4.48 8.49
C TYR A 42 0.91 5.73 8.42
N ARG A 43 -0.32 5.67 8.94
CA ARG A 43 -1.25 6.82 9.04
C ARG A 43 -0.59 8.03 9.69
N TYR A 44 0.07 7.80 10.83
CA TYR A 44 0.78 8.86 11.56
C TYR A 44 1.88 9.51 10.70
N PHE A 45 2.76 8.71 10.11
CA PHE A 45 3.88 9.26 9.35
C PHE A 45 3.45 9.90 8.03
N PHE A 46 2.43 9.38 7.33
CA PHE A 46 1.88 10.06 6.16
C PHE A 46 1.31 11.43 6.52
N ALA A 47 0.59 11.53 7.65
CA ALA A 47 0.03 12.79 8.13
C ALA A 47 1.13 13.80 8.51
N VAL A 48 2.16 13.37 9.26
CA VAL A 48 3.30 14.22 9.63
C VAL A 48 4.04 14.74 8.40
N ALA A 49 4.21 13.91 7.38
CA ALA A 49 4.87 14.29 6.13
C ALA A 49 3.95 15.06 5.15
N SER A 50 2.68 15.27 5.50
CA SER A 50 1.67 15.92 4.64
C SER A 50 1.52 15.27 3.26
N PHE A 51 1.66 13.94 3.17
CA PHE A 51 1.40 13.21 1.94
C PHE A 51 -0.11 13.06 1.70
N PRO A 52 -0.57 13.08 0.44
CA PRO A 52 -1.99 13.09 0.08
C PRO A 52 -2.62 11.68 0.15
N VAL A 53 -2.44 10.99 1.27
CA VAL A 53 -3.04 9.65 1.47
C VAL A 53 -4.52 9.76 1.83
N GLU A 54 -5.33 8.86 1.27
CA GLU A 54 -6.77 8.77 1.51
C GLU A 54 -7.12 7.52 2.34
N PHE A 55 -7.82 7.74 3.44
CA PHE A 55 -8.11 6.75 4.48
C PHE A 55 -9.61 6.54 4.77
N THR A 56 -10.47 7.26 4.06
CA THR A 56 -11.93 7.16 4.11
C THR A 56 -12.44 6.28 2.96
N THR A 57 -13.70 6.44 2.57
CA THR A 57 -14.32 5.71 1.46
C THR A 57 -14.10 6.37 0.10
N GLN A 58 -13.29 7.44 0.01
CA GLN A 58 -12.95 8.05 -1.27
C GLN A 58 -11.90 7.21 -2.01
N THR A 59 -12.18 6.89 -3.27
CA THR A 59 -11.22 6.22 -4.16
C THR A 59 -10.42 7.24 -4.95
N THR A 60 -9.12 6.99 -5.06
CA THR A 60 -8.13 7.81 -5.79
C THR A 60 -7.63 7.10 -7.05
N GLY A 61 -6.80 7.74 -7.87
CA GLY A 61 -6.25 7.15 -9.10
C GLY A 61 -5.12 6.15 -8.92
N GLN A 62 -4.69 5.86 -7.69
CA GLN A 62 -3.61 4.92 -7.41
C GLN A 62 -3.72 4.31 -6.00
N LEU A 63 -3.28 3.07 -5.85
CA LEU A 63 -3.27 2.35 -4.60
C LEU A 63 -1.85 1.85 -4.31
N PHE A 64 -1.36 2.14 -3.11
CA PHE A 64 -0.16 1.52 -2.58
C PHE A 64 -0.52 0.47 -1.53
N VAL A 65 -0.01 -0.74 -1.69
CA VAL A 65 -0.16 -1.83 -0.71
C VAL A 65 1.21 -2.18 -0.15
N VAL A 66 1.38 -2.10 1.16
CA VAL A 66 2.56 -2.62 1.85
C VAL A 66 2.24 -4.01 2.37
N CYS A 67 3.08 -4.98 2.05
CA CYS A 67 3.02 -6.33 2.58
C CYS A 67 4.20 -6.58 3.52
N GLU A 68 3.93 -6.99 4.75
CA GLU A 68 4.92 -7.34 5.77
C GLU A 68 4.90 -8.86 6.00
N GLY A 69 5.73 -9.59 5.26
CA GLY A 69 5.82 -11.04 5.30
C GLY A 69 5.27 -11.73 4.04
N GLU A 70 5.90 -12.84 3.64
CA GLU A 70 5.55 -13.54 2.39
C GLU A 70 4.17 -14.21 2.43
N GLU A 71 3.80 -14.82 3.56
CA GLU A 71 2.57 -15.61 3.69
C GLU A 71 1.29 -14.77 3.51
N VAL A 72 1.36 -13.47 3.84
CA VAL A 72 0.22 -12.53 3.76
C VAL A 72 0.19 -11.73 2.46
N CYS A 73 1.18 -11.93 1.59
CA CYS A 73 1.46 -11.04 0.47
C CYS A 73 0.69 -11.43 -0.80
N GLN A 74 -0.63 -11.24 -0.79
CA GLN A 74 -1.51 -11.46 -1.92
C GLN A 74 -2.48 -10.27 -2.10
N PRO A 75 -2.03 -9.16 -2.69
CA PRO A 75 -2.85 -7.95 -2.82
C PRO A 75 -3.93 -8.05 -3.90
N GLU A 76 -3.73 -8.79 -4.99
CA GLU A 76 -4.72 -8.89 -6.07
C GLU A 76 -5.95 -9.71 -5.60
N GLY A 77 -7.14 -9.13 -5.71
CA GLY A 77 -8.39 -9.76 -5.26
C GLY A 77 -8.50 -9.92 -3.73
N ASN A 78 -7.66 -9.21 -2.96
CA ASN A 78 -7.65 -9.33 -1.51
C ASN A 78 -8.94 -8.77 -0.89
N PRO A 79 -9.58 -9.46 0.07
CA PRO A 79 -10.82 -9.01 0.70
C PRO A 79 -10.63 -7.86 1.71
N LYS A 80 -9.39 -7.45 2.00
CA LYS A 80 -9.12 -6.30 2.87
C LYS A 80 -9.77 -5.05 2.28
N TRP A 81 -10.53 -4.34 3.10
CA TRP A 81 -11.50 -3.35 2.64
C TRP A 81 -10.88 -2.23 1.77
N GLU A 82 -9.67 -1.76 2.09
CA GLU A 82 -8.97 -0.72 1.32
C GLU A 82 -8.70 -1.18 -0.11
N ILE A 83 -8.30 -2.44 -0.26
CA ILE A 83 -7.99 -3.06 -1.55
C ILE A 83 -9.28 -3.37 -2.30
N ALA A 84 -10.25 -4.01 -1.64
CA ALA A 84 -11.52 -4.38 -2.24
C ALA A 84 -12.35 -3.15 -2.67
N LEU A 85 -12.33 -2.07 -1.88
CA LEU A 85 -12.98 -0.81 -2.25
C LEU A 85 -12.36 -0.21 -3.50
N PHE A 86 -11.02 -0.15 -3.56
CA PHE A 86 -10.30 0.38 -4.72
C PHE A 86 -10.59 -0.45 -5.97
N ASP A 87 -10.51 -1.78 -5.86
CA ASP A 87 -10.76 -2.69 -6.98
C ASP A 87 -12.21 -2.59 -7.49
N ALA A 88 -13.18 -2.57 -6.57
CA ALA A 88 -14.60 -2.42 -6.90
C ALA A 88 -14.92 -1.08 -7.56
N ALA A 89 -14.28 0.01 -7.12
CA ALA A 89 -14.46 1.33 -7.72
C ALA A 89 -13.97 1.41 -9.18
N TYR A 90 -13.16 0.44 -9.62
CA TYR A 90 -12.65 0.33 -10.98
C TYR A 90 -13.14 -0.95 -11.70
N ASP A 91 -14.26 -1.54 -11.27
CA ASP A 91 -14.86 -2.74 -11.88
C ASP A 91 -13.89 -3.94 -12.02
N GLY A 92 -12.97 -4.12 -11.08
CA GLY A 92 -11.94 -5.17 -11.18
C GLY A 92 -10.82 -4.86 -12.18
N LYS A 93 -10.81 -3.67 -12.77
CA LYS A 93 -9.87 -3.27 -13.84
C LYS A 93 -8.72 -2.46 -13.28
N ILE A 94 -8.03 -3.02 -12.30
CA ILE A 94 -6.76 -2.48 -11.82
C ILE A 94 -5.59 -3.29 -12.41
N GLU A 95 -4.42 -2.67 -12.43
CA GLU A 95 -3.17 -3.31 -12.84
C GLU A 95 -2.04 -2.91 -11.90
N LYS A 96 -1.15 -3.86 -11.61
CA LYS A 96 0.09 -3.61 -10.89
C LYS A 96 1.06 -2.92 -11.84
N VAL A 97 1.34 -1.65 -11.58
CA VAL A 97 2.27 -0.85 -12.39
C VAL A 97 3.70 -0.93 -11.89
N ASN A 98 3.90 -1.21 -10.59
CA ASN A 98 5.22 -1.42 -9.99
C ASN A 98 5.15 -2.35 -8.77
N GLU A 99 6.29 -2.95 -8.44
CA GLU A 99 6.54 -3.72 -7.22
C GLU A 99 7.98 -3.46 -6.76
N TRP A 100 8.16 -3.24 -5.46
CA TRP A 100 9.48 -3.03 -4.85
C TRP A 100 9.64 -3.91 -3.62
N GLU A 101 10.85 -4.42 -3.43
CA GLU A 101 11.21 -5.28 -2.31
C GLU A 101 12.16 -4.54 -1.36
N PHE A 102 11.87 -4.66 -0.06
CA PHE A 102 12.67 -4.09 1.01
C PHE A 102 13.04 -5.20 2.01
N TYR A 103 14.33 -5.26 2.36
CA TYR A 103 14.86 -6.12 3.43
C TYR A 103 14.55 -7.62 3.29
N ASN A 104 14.16 -8.10 2.11
CA ASN A 104 13.77 -9.48 1.79
C ASN A 104 12.51 -10.00 2.51
N TYR A 105 11.67 -9.13 3.05
CA TYR A 105 10.40 -9.55 3.67
C TYR A 105 9.28 -8.52 3.55
N ILE A 106 9.58 -7.30 3.09
CA ILE A 106 8.59 -6.25 2.85
C ILE A 106 8.47 -6.07 1.34
N ARG A 107 7.25 -5.99 0.85
CA ARG A 107 6.97 -5.62 -0.52
C ARG A 107 6.02 -4.44 -0.57
N VAL A 108 6.26 -3.53 -1.51
CA VAL A 108 5.37 -2.42 -1.81
C VAL A 108 4.83 -2.64 -3.22
N PHE A 109 3.51 -2.66 -3.35
CA PHE A 109 2.81 -2.79 -4.62
C PHE A 109 2.18 -1.46 -4.97
N HIS A 110 2.24 -1.08 -6.24
CA HIS A 110 1.56 0.09 -6.76
C HIS A 110 0.60 -0.35 -7.85
N PHE A 111 -0.68 -0.09 -7.61
CA PHE A 111 -1.78 -0.36 -8.54
C PHE A 111 -2.35 0.93 -9.11
N LYS A 112 -2.76 0.88 -10.37
CA LYS A 112 -3.54 1.94 -11.03
C LYS A 112 -4.73 1.33 -11.77
N PRO A 113 -5.78 2.10 -12.07
CA PRO A 113 -6.82 1.68 -12.98
C PRO A 113 -6.24 1.44 -14.37
N ARG A 114 -6.63 0.34 -15.02
CA ARG A 114 -6.30 0.10 -16.42
C ARG A 114 -6.93 1.18 -17.28
N LYS A 115 -6.13 1.80 -18.15
CA LYS A 115 -6.67 2.70 -19.17
C LYS A 115 -7.47 1.87 -20.18
N VAL A 116 -8.75 2.19 -20.35
CA VAL A 116 -9.57 1.59 -21.40
C VAL A 116 -9.09 2.16 -22.74
N GLY A 117 -8.38 1.35 -23.54
CA GLY A 117 -8.05 1.69 -24.94
C GLY A 117 -6.57 1.78 -25.32
N GLN A 118 -5.71 0.87 -24.85
CA GLN A 118 -4.43 0.54 -25.51
C GLN A 118 -4.38 -0.95 -25.85
#